data_AF-A0A2V2B8Y9-F1
#
_entry.id   AF-A0A2V2B8Y9-F1
#
_cell.length_a   1.000
_cell.length_b   1.000
_cell.length_c   1.000
_cell.angle_alpha   90.00
_cell.angle_beta   90.00
_cell.angle_gamma   90.00
#
_symmetry.space_group_name_H-M   'P 1'
#
loop_
_entity.id
_entity.type
_entity.pdbx_description
1 polymer ?
#
loop_
_entity_poly.entity_id
_entity_poly.type
_entity_poly.pdbx_seq_one_letter_code
_entity_poly.pdbx_strand_id
1 'polypeptide(L)'
;MTDSTPSDQQVPDDLRILTVEYLSAVRARLADIDAPVVRERAARLFTDQLLPDVAKAVKDIRTAAVGELRQGRTLREVSVLIGLSVPRVDQLLKGK
;
A
#
# COMPACT_ATOMS: atom_id res chain seq x y z
N MET A 1 7.06 20.65 23.15
CA MET A 1 6.53 19.55 22.31
C MET A 1 7.55 19.31 21.22
N THR A 2 8.33 18.23 21.32
CA THR A 2 9.24 17.81 20.26
C THR A 2 8.45 16.92 19.31
N ASP A 3 7.90 17.53 18.25
CA ASP A 3 7.43 16.79 17.08
C ASP A 3 8.67 16.27 16.35
N SER A 4 9.19 15.14 16.83
CA SER A 4 10.24 14.41 16.14
C SER A 4 9.62 13.81 14.89
N THR A 5 10.01 14.32 13.72
CA THR A 5 9.65 13.70 12.44
C THR A 5 10.12 12.23 12.47
N PRO A 6 9.24 11.25 12.18
CA PRO A 6 9.66 9.86 12.14
C PRO A 6 10.80 9.70 11.13
N SER A 7 11.81 8.92 11.47
CA SER A 7 12.89 8.64 10.52
C SER A 7 12.35 7.92 9.27
N ASP A 8 13.01 8.09 8.12
CA ASP A 8 12.60 7.46 6.85
C ASP A 8 12.47 5.93 6.94
N GLN A 9 13.20 5.30 7.87
CA GLN A 9 13.13 3.86 8.14
C GLN A 9 11.99 3.47 9.09
N GLN A 10 11.53 4.39 9.94
CA GLN A 10 10.44 4.16 10.89
C GLN A 10 9.07 4.19 10.21
N VAL A 11 8.89 5.00 9.16
CA VAL A 11 7.59 5.12 8.46
C VAL A 11 7.12 3.78 7.84
N PRO A 12 7.95 2.99 7.14
CA PRO A 12 7.56 1.66 6.66
C PRO A 12 7.21 0.67 7.78
N ASP A 13 7.88 0.77 8.93
CA ASP A 13 7.65 -0.11 10.07
C ASP A 13 6.33 0.23 10.76
N ASP A 14 6.04 1.52 10.97
CA ASP A 14 4.76 2.01 11.50
C ASP A 14 3.59 1.60 10.58
N LEU A 15 3.76 1.73 9.26
CA LEU A 15 2.77 1.27 8.28
C LEU A 15 2.53 -0.25 8.38
N ARG A 16 3.58 -1.04 8.60
CA ARG A 16 3.45 -2.48 8.78
C ARG A 16 2.63 -2.81 10.03
N ILE A 17 2.92 -2.15 11.15
CA ILE A 17 2.19 -2.34 12.42
C ILE A 17 0.72 -2.00 12.22
N LEU A 18 0.42 -0.81 11.69
CA LEU A 18 -0.94 -0.35 11.42
C LEU A 18 -1.71 -1.34 10.52
N THR A 19 -1.05 -1.85 9.47
CA THR A 19 -1.67 -2.81 8.55
C THR A 19 -1.99 -4.13 9.25
N VAL A 20 -1.08 -4.64 10.09
CA VAL A 20 -1.30 -5.87 10.87
C VAL A 20 -2.46 -5.71 11.85
N GLU A 21 -2.55 -4.57 12.53
CA GLU A 21 -3.65 -4.27 13.45
C GLU A 21 -5.00 -4.22 12.71
N TYR A 22 -5.05 -3.52 11.57
CA TYR A 22 -6.24 -3.44 10.74
C TYR A 22 -6.69 -4.83 10.26
N LEU A 23 -5.78 -5.64 9.72
CA LEU A 23 -6.11 -6.99 9.24
C LEU A 23 -6.56 -7.91 10.40
N SER A 24 -5.95 -7.76 11.57
CA SER A 24 -6.38 -8.47 12.79
C SER A 24 -7.80 -8.09 13.19
N ALA A 25 -8.13 -6.80 13.15
CA ALA A 25 -9.47 -6.31 13.46
C ALA A 25 -10.52 -6.81 12.45
N VAL A 26 -10.22 -6.79 11.15
CA VAL A 26 -11.12 -7.33 10.11
C VAL A 26 -11.37 -8.82 10.35
N ARG A 27 -10.31 -9.60 10.61
CA ARG A 27 -10.44 -11.03 10.88
C ARG A 27 -11.29 -11.31 12.12
N ALA A 28 -11.08 -10.56 13.21
CA ALA A 28 -11.89 -10.68 14.42
C ALA A 28 -13.36 -10.39 14.13
N ARG A 29 -13.65 -9.30 13.42
CA ARG A 29 -15.02 -8.93 13.06
C ARG A 29 -15.71 -9.99 12.21
N LEU A 30 -15.01 -10.62 11.26
CA LEU A 30 -15.55 -11.71 10.46
C LEU A 30 -15.81 -12.97 11.31
N ALA A 31 -14.95 -13.26 12.27
CA ALA A 31 -15.11 -14.41 13.16
C ALA A 31 -16.36 -14.27 14.06
N ASP A 32 -16.69 -13.05 14.49
CA ASP A 32 -17.86 -12.74 15.33
C ASP A 32 -19.21 -12.85 14.60
N ILE A 33 -19.22 -13.08 13.28
CA ILE A 33 -20.46 -13.22 12.51
C ILE A 33 -20.95 -14.66 12.60
N ASP A 34 -21.92 -14.95 13.47
CA ASP A 34 -22.43 -16.32 13.67
C ASP A 34 -22.99 -16.97 12.40
N ALA A 35 -23.78 -16.22 11.62
CA ALA A 35 -24.44 -16.73 10.44
C ALA A 35 -23.43 -17.00 9.29
N PRO A 36 -23.22 -18.26 8.85
CA PRO A 36 -22.19 -18.59 7.87
C PRO A 36 -22.35 -17.87 6.53
N VAL A 37 -23.59 -17.70 6.07
CA VAL A 37 -23.91 -16.98 4.82
C VAL A 37 -23.55 -15.49 4.93
N VAL A 38 -23.79 -14.87 6.09
CA VAL A 38 -23.45 -13.46 6.31
C VAL A 38 -21.93 -13.30 6.41
N ARG A 39 -21.25 -14.23 7.08
CA ARG A 39 -19.79 -14.26 7.20
C ARG A 39 -19.12 -14.35 5.84
N GLU A 40 -19.59 -15.26 4.98
CA GLU A 40 -19.10 -15.41 3.61
C GLU A 40 -19.27 -14.12 2.81
N ARG A 41 -20.47 -13.53 2.81
CA ARG A 41 -20.74 -12.29 2.08
C ARG A 41 -19.87 -11.13 2.55
N ALA A 42 -19.66 -11.00 3.86
CA ALA A 42 -18.78 -9.98 4.43
C ALA A 42 -17.31 -10.22 4.05
N ALA A 43 -16.84 -11.46 4.06
CA ALA A 43 -15.50 -11.80 3.60
C ALA A 43 -15.31 -11.48 2.12
N ARG A 44 -16.28 -11.85 1.27
CA ARG A 44 -16.27 -11.55 -0.17
C ARG A 44 -16.30 -10.05 -0.45
N LEU A 45 -17.10 -9.27 0.29
CA LEU A 45 -17.09 -7.81 0.21
C LEU A 45 -15.69 -7.26 0.46
N PHE A 46 -15.02 -7.74 1.50
CA PHE A 46 -13.66 -7.32 1.83
C PHE A 46 -12.66 -7.69 0.72
N THR A 47 -12.68 -8.92 0.23
CA THR A 47 -11.70 -9.40 -0.76
C THR A 47 -11.92 -8.81 -2.15
N ASP A 48 -13.16 -8.68 -2.58
CA ASP A 48 -13.49 -8.43 -3.99
C ASP A 48 -13.79 -6.96 -4.26
N GLN A 49 -14.15 -6.19 -3.23
CA GLN A 49 -14.53 -4.79 -3.38
C GLN A 49 -13.58 -3.86 -2.63
N LEU A 50 -13.32 -4.15 -1.35
CA LEU A 50 -12.51 -3.23 -0.52
C LEU A 50 -11.01 -3.34 -0.80
N LEU A 51 -10.45 -4.55 -0.85
CA LEU A 51 -9.01 -4.75 -1.11
C LEU A 51 -8.56 -4.22 -2.48
N PRO A 52 -9.29 -4.42 -3.59
CA PRO A 52 -8.89 -3.87 -4.88
C PRO A 52 -8.82 -2.33 -4.89
N ASP A 53 -9.76 -1.65 -4.23
CA ASP A 53 -9.76 -0.19 -4.13
C ASP A 53 -8.55 0.32 -3.34
N VAL A 54 -8.21 -0.34 -2.23
CA VAL A 54 -6.99 -0.04 -1.46
C VAL A 54 -5.74 -0.29 -2.31
N ALA A 55 -5.67 -1.42 -3.02
CA ALA A 55 -4.54 -1.74 -3.88
C ALA A 55 -4.35 -0.71 -5.01
N LYS A 56 -5.45 -0.20 -5.57
CA LYS A 56 -5.43 0.88 -6.55
C LYS A 56 -4.89 2.17 -5.94
N ALA A 57 -5.41 2.60 -4.78
CA ALA A 57 -4.93 3.81 -4.11
C ALA A 57 -3.44 3.74 -3.77
N VAL A 58 -2.95 2.60 -3.28
CA VAL A 58 -1.52 2.37 -3.01
C VAL A 58 -0.69 2.43 -4.30
N LYS A 59 -1.20 1.86 -5.40
CA LYS A 59 -0.54 1.96 -6.71
C LYS A 59 -0.43 3.41 -7.18
N ASP A 60 -1.48 4.20 -7.03
CA ASP A 60 -1.51 5.61 -7.42
C ASP A 60 -0.49 6.43 -6.63
N ILE A 61 -0.39 6.22 -5.31
CA ILE A 61 0.64 6.85 -4.45
C ILE A 61 2.04 6.50 -4.94
N ARG A 62 2.30 5.22 -5.27
CA ARG A 62 3.61 4.80 -5.80
C ARG A 62 3.93 5.45 -7.14
N THR A 63 2.96 5.52 -8.05
CA THR A 63 3.13 6.18 -9.35
C THR A 63 3.42 7.66 -9.17
N ALA A 64 2.71 8.35 -8.29
CA ALA A 64 2.93 9.76 -7.98
C ALA A 64 4.34 10.00 -7.42
N ALA A 65 4.76 9.23 -6.41
CA ALA A 65 6.09 9.34 -5.80
C ALA A 65 7.22 9.10 -6.82
N VAL A 66 7.09 8.09 -7.69
CA VAL A 66 8.07 7.87 -8.77
C VAL A 66 8.04 9.01 -9.79
N GLY A 67 6.87 9.58 -10.07
CA GLY A 67 6.69 10.77 -10.91
C GLY A 67 7.45 11.98 -10.37
N GLU A 68 7.35 12.24 -9.07
CA GLU A 68 8.11 13.30 -8.39
C GLU A 68 9.62 13.05 -8.47
N LEU A 69 10.07 11.83 -8.18
CA LEU A 69 11.49 11.47 -8.27
C LEU A 69 12.06 11.64 -9.68
N ARG A 70 11.25 11.37 -10.71
CA ARG A 70 11.62 11.48 -12.13
C ARG A 70 11.85 12.92 -12.58
N GLN A 71 11.34 13.92 -11.86
CA GLN A 71 11.58 15.33 -12.17
C GLN A 71 13.08 15.64 -12.01
N GLY A 72 13.75 15.99 -13.11
CA GLY A 72 15.18 16.27 -13.12
C GLY A 72 16.11 15.05 -13.03
N ARG A 73 15.59 13.81 -13.04
CA ARG A 73 16.40 12.57 -13.02
C ARG A 73 16.05 11.66 -14.18
N THR A 74 17.00 10.90 -14.70
CA THR A 74 16.79 9.82 -15.67
C THR A 74 16.11 8.60 -15.01
N LEU A 75 15.55 7.70 -15.82
CA LEU A 75 14.98 6.44 -15.30
C LEU A 75 16.00 5.59 -14.55
N ARG A 76 17.27 5.62 -14.99
CA ARG A 76 18.37 4.88 -14.36
C ARG A 76 18.73 5.44 -12.98
N GLU A 77 18.75 6.76 -12.84
CA GLU A 77 19.01 7.40 -11.54
C GLU A 77 17.89 7.10 -10.54
N VAL A 78 16.64 7.20 -10.97
CA VAL A 78 15.48 6.83 -10.14
C VAL A 78 15.55 5.34 -9.77
N SER A 79 15.87 4.47 -10.71
CA SER A 79 15.94 3.02 -10.46
C SER A 79 16.97 2.65 -9.39
N VAL A 80 18.14 3.30 -9.44
CA VAL A 80 19.19 3.14 -8.42
C VAL A 80 18.70 3.68 -7.06
N LEU A 81 18.06 4.85 -7.04
CA LEU A 81 17.60 5.50 -5.81
C LEU A 81 16.58 4.64 -5.03
N ILE A 82 15.63 4.02 -5.72
CA ILE A 82 14.54 3.26 -5.08
C ILE A 82 14.74 1.74 -5.12
N GLY A 83 15.90 1.27 -5.61
CA GLY A 83 16.23 -0.16 -5.64
C GLY A 83 15.36 -1.01 -6.57
N LEU A 84 14.83 -0.44 -7.65
CA LEU A 84 14.02 -1.15 -8.66
C LEU A 84 14.77 -1.25 -9.99
N SER A 85 14.32 -2.15 -10.86
CA SER A 85 14.82 -2.21 -12.24
C SER A 85 14.26 -1.06 -13.07
N VAL A 86 15.02 -0.58 -14.06
CA VAL A 86 14.57 0.48 -15.00
C VAL A 86 13.22 0.15 -15.66
N PRO A 87 12.97 -1.08 -16.17
CA PRO A 87 11.66 -1.44 -16.71
C PRO A 87 10.53 -1.31 -15.69
N ARG A 88 10.80 -1.61 -14.40
CA ARG A 88 9.79 -1.51 -13.35
C ARG A 88 9.45 -0.05 -13.03
N VAL A 89 10.44 0.83 -13.04
CA VAL A 89 10.22 2.29 -12.90
C VAL A 89 9.38 2.82 -14.05
N ASP A 90 9.69 2.42 -15.29
CA ASP A 90 8.93 2.80 -16.48
C ASP A 90 7.46 2.32 -16.42
N GLN A 91 7.23 1.08 -15.97
CA GLN A 91 5.88 0.55 -15.76
C GLN A 91 5.09 1.37 -14.73
N LEU A 92 5.72 1.72 -13.59
CA LEU A 92 5.06 2.52 -12.55
C LEU A 92 4.64 3.89 -13.08
N LEU A 93 5.50 4.58 -13.84
CA LEU A 93 5.18 5.87 -14.46
C LEU A 93 4.06 5.77 -15.50
N LYS A 94 3.92 4.62 -16.16
CA LYS A 94 2.84 4.34 -17.11
C LYS A 94 1.55 3.86 -16.44
N GLY A 95 1.51 3.79 -15.10
CA GLY A 95 0.38 3.26 -14.34
C GLY A 95 0.13 1.77 -14.61
N LYS A 96 1.17 1.00 -14.96
CA LYS A 96 1.11 -0.43 -15.26
C LYS A 96 1.50 -1.31 -14.07
#